data_AF-A0A1B6FXS4-F1
#
_entry.id   AF-A0A1B6FXS4-F1
#
_cell.length_a   1.000
_cell.length_b   1.000
_cell.length_c   1.000
_cell.angle_alpha   90.00
_cell.angle_beta   90.00
_cell.angle_gamma   90.00
#
_symmetry.space_group_name_H-M   'P 1'
#
loop_
_entity.id
_entity.type
_entity.pdbx_description
1 polymer ?
#
loop_
_entity_poly.entity_id
_entity_poly.type
_entity_poly.pdbx_seq_one_letter_code
_entity_poly.pdbx_strand_id
1 'polypeptide(L)'
;LIIRESRLEHFGVYNCSVSNPYGSDVVEITLKAQKSFPLLLILTGVLGGVVVIIAITMVVILCQRKVKKPQGDNIDAEKQCKESDRSSNISDMKLELRTTSSVSNVHCELDYSAGH
;
A
#
# COMPACT_ATOMS: atom_id res chain seq x y z
N LEU A 1 -42.80 -14.23 -29.07
CA LEU A 1 -42.97 -14.66 -27.66
C LEU A 1 -42.47 -13.55 -26.75
N ILE A 2 -43.24 -13.13 -25.73
CA ILE A 2 -42.81 -12.14 -24.73
C ILE A 2 -42.98 -12.78 -23.36
N ILE A 3 -41.89 -12.88 -22.59
CA ILE A 3 -41.90 -13.38 -21.21
C ILE A 3 -41.79 -12.18 -20.28
N ARG A 4 -42.82 -11.95 -19.47
CA ARG A 4 -42.84 -10.92 -18.41
C ARG A 4 -42.52 -11.58 -17.08
N GLU A 5 -41.86 -10.85 -16.17
CA GLU A 5 -41.53 -11.33 -14.82
C GLU A 5 -40.89 -12.72 -14.82
N SER A 6 -39.74 -12.87 -15.50
CA SER A 6 -39.10 -14.17 -15.72
C SER A 6 -38.82 -14.93 -14.42
N ARG A 7 -39.25 -16.20 -14.35
CA ARG A 7 -39.02 -17.14 -13.24
C ARG A 7 -38.04 -18.24 -13.64
N LEU A 8 -37.59 -19.03 -12.67
CA LEU A 8 -36.63 -20.12 -12.91
C LEU A 8 -37.11 -21.14 -13.95
N GLU A 9 -38.41 -21.43 -13.96
CA GLU A 9 -39.07 -22.34 -14.89
C GLU A 9 -39.14 -21.82 -16.33
N HIS A 10 -38.93 -20.52 -16.56
CA HIS A 10 -38.88 -19.95 -17.90
C HIS A 10 -37.50 -20.10 -18.56
N PHE A 11 -36.45 -20.50 -17.82
CA PHE A 11 -35.13 -20.67 -18.43
C PHE A 11 -35.01 -22.04 -19.09
N GLY A 12 -34.36 -22.07 -20.25
CA GLY A 12 -34.25 -23.28 -21.04
C GLY A 12 -34.23 -23.00 -22.53
N VAL A 13 -34.55 -24.03 -23.29
CA VAL A 13 -34.49 -24.02 -24.75
C VAL A 13 -35.87 -23.71 -25.33
N TYR A 14 -35.91 -22.75 -26.26
CA TYR A 14 -37.09 -22.38 -27.02
C TYR A 14 -36.86 -22.64 -28.50
N ASN A 15 -37.85 -23.22 -29.17
CA ASN A 15 -37.81 -23.42 -30.61
C ASN A 15 -38.61 -22.32 -31.31
N CYS A 16 -37.96 -21.61 -32.22
CA CYS A 16 -38.59 -20.71 -33.16
C CYS A 16 -38.73 -21.44 -34.49
N SER A 17 -39.95 -21.82 -34.85
CA SER A 17 -40.23 -22.40 -36.16
C SER A 17 -40.88 -21.37 -37.07
N VAL A 18 -40.36 -21.25 -38.28
CA VAL A 18 -40.95 -20.47 -39.37
C VAL A 18 -41.38 -21.43 -40.46
N SER A 19 -42.58 -21.24 -41.00
CA SER A 19 -43.11 -22.09 -42.07
C SER A 19 -43.81 -21.22 -43.10
N ASN A 20 -43.58 -21.55 -44.37
CA ASN A 20 -44.30 -21.01 -45.52
C ASN A 20 -44.63 -22.16 -46.50
N PRO A 21 -45.33 -21.91 -47.62
CA PRO A 21 -45.69 -22.96 -48.58
C PRO A 21 -44.51 -23.70 -49.25
N TYR A 22 -43.29 -23.15 -49.17
CA TYR A 22 -42.10 -23.69 -49.81
C TYR A 22 -41.22 -24.47 -48.83
N GLY A 23 -41.49 -24.39 -47.52
CA GLY A 23 -40.75 -25.12 -46.51
C GLY A 23 -40.92 -24.57 -45.09
N SER A 24 -40.20 -25.20 -44.17
CA SER A 24 -40.13 -24.81 -42.78
C SER A 24 -38.70 -24.87 -42.28
N ASP A 25 -38.36 -23.98 -41.36
CA ASP A 25 -37.08 -23.98 -40.65
C ASP A 25 -37.32 -23.83 -39.15
N VAL A 26 -36.34 -24.28 -38.35
CA VAL A 26 -36.39 -24.22 -36.89
C VAL A 26 -35.05 -23.74 -36.35
N VAL A 27 -35.09 -22.71 -35.50
CA VAL A 27 -33.95 -22.20 -34.77
C VAL A 27 -34.14 -22.40 -33.27
N GLU A 28 -33.10 -22.91 -32.63
CA GLU A 28 -33.05 -23.07 -31.18
C GLU A 28 -32.55 -21.77 -30.50
N ILE A 29 -33.25 -21.33 -29.46
CA ILE A 29 -32.94 -20.14 -28.66
C ILE A 29 -32.82 -20.55 -27.19
N THR A 30 -31.63 -20.45 -26.62
CA THR A 30 -31.42 -20.74 -25.19
C THR A 30 -31.60 -19.49 -24.33
N LEU A 31 -32.64 -19.45 -23.50
CA LEU A 31 -32.85 -18.40 -22.52
C LEU A 31 -32.12 -18.72 -21.21
N LYS A 32 -31.15 -17.88 -20.85
CA LYS A 32 -30.33 -18.05 -19.63
C LYS A 32 -30.69 -17.01 -18.58
N ALA A 33 -30.66 -17.43 -17.31
CA ALA A 33 -30.81 -16.53 -16.18
C ALA A 33 -29.65 -15.54 -16.10
N GLN A 34 -29.96 -14.25 -16.10
CA GLN A 34 -28.97 -13.22 -15.78
C GLN A 34 -28.70 -13.25 -14.28
N LYS A 35 -27.54 -13.77 -13.88
CA LYS A 35 -27.13 -13.72 -12.47
C LYS A 35 -26.51 -12.35 -12.17
N SER A 36 -27.19 -11.54 -11.36
CA SER A 36 -26.66 -10.27 -10.87
C SER A 36 -25.74 -10.47 -9.66
N PHE A 37 -24.57 -11.07 -9.88
CA PHE A 37 -23.48 -11.01 -8.92
C PHE A 37 -22.56 -9.77 -8.97
N PRO A 38 -22.68 -8.78 -9.88
CA PRO A 38 -21.67 -7.74 -9.96
C PRO A 38 -21.65 -6.89 -8.68
N LEU A 39 -22.80 -6.58 -8.10
CA LEU A 39 -22.86 -5.76 -6.88
C LEU A 39 -22.27 -6.48 -5.66
N LEU A 40 -22.57 -7.76 -5.46
CA LEU A 40 -22.02 -8.53 -4.34
C LEU A 40 -20.50 -8.74 -4.49
N LEU A 41 -20.03 -9.01 -5.71
CA LEU A 41 -18.59 -9.14 -5.98
C LEU A 41 -17.85 -7.82 -5.77
N ILE A 42 -18.42 -6.70 -6.22
CA ILE A 42 -17.85 -5.37 -5.99
C ILE A 42 -17.81 -5.07 -4.49
N LEU A 43 -18.90 -5.31 -3.76
CA LEU A 43 -18.98 -5.03 -2.32
C LEU A 43 -17.97 -5.84 -1.51
N THR A 44 -17.90 -7.15 -1.76
CA THR A 44 -16.93 -8.04 -1.10
C THR A 44 -15.50 -7.69 -1.47
N GLY A 45 -15.24 -7.32 -2.73
CA GLY A 45 -13.93 -6.87 -3.19
C GLY A 45 -13.48 -5.59 -2.49
N VAL A 46 -14.36 -4.60 -2.34
CA VAL A 46 -14.04 -3.35 -1.64
C VAL A 46 -13.78 -3.61 -0.16
N LEU A 47 -14.69 -4.31 0.53
CA LEU A 47 -14.55 -4.58 1.96
C LEU A 47 -13.30 -5.41 2.26
N GLY A 48 -13.05 -6.46 1.47
CA GLY A 48 -11.85 -7.29 1.58
C GLY A 48 -10.58 -6.51 1.26
N GLY A 49 -10.59 -5.69 0.21
CA GLY A 49 -9.47 -4.86 -0.19
C GLY A 49 -9.04 -3.88 0.90
N VAL A 50 -9.99 -3.20 1.54
CA VAL A 50 -9.71 -2.28 2.65
C VAL A 50 -9.05 -3.01 3.82
N VAL A 51 -9.56 -4.18 4.22
CA VAL A 51 -8.97 -4.98 5.31
C VAL A 51 -7.53 -5.40 4.99
N VAL A 52 -7.28 -5.84 3.75
CA VAL A 52 -5.93 -6.24 3.30
C VAL A 52 -4.98 -5.05 3.32
N ILE A 53 -5.40 -3.88 2.84
CA ILE A 53 -4.59 -2.65 2.88
C ILE A 53 -4.25 -2.27 4.33
N ILE A 54 -5.23 -2.32 5.24
CA ILE A 54 -5.00 -2.05 6.66
C ILE A 54 -4.00 -3.07 7.25
N ALA A 55 -4.15 -4.35 6.94
CA ALA A 55 -3.22 -5.38 7.43
C ALA A 55 -1.78 -5.13 6.93
N ILE A 56 -1.59 -4.82 5.65
CA ILE A 56 -0.26 -4.53 5.07
C ILE A 56 0.34 -3.29 5.71
N THR A 57 -0.43 -2.20 5.84
CA THR A 57 0.05 -0.96 6.47
C THR A 57 0.45 -1.19 7.93
N MET A 58 -0.32 -1.96 8.70
CA MET A 58 0.03 -2.34 10.07
C MET A 58 1.34 -3.13 10.12
N VAL A 59 1.53 -4.13 9.27
CA VAL A 59 2.78 -4.90 9.18
C VAL A 59 3.96 -3.98 8.87
N VAL A 60 3.82 -3.09 7.88
CA VAL A 60 4.87 -2.14 7.50
C VAL A 60 5.23 -1.22 8.66
N ILE A 61 4.25 -0.67 9.37
CA ILE A 61 4.47 0.19 10.55
C ILE A 61 5.20 -0.59 11.65
N LEU A 62 4.76 -1.82 11.95
CA LEU A 62 5.39 -2.65 12.98
C LEU A 62 6.83 -3.02 12.61
N CYS A 63 7.09 -3.36 11.34
CA CYS A 63 8.44 -3.61 10.83
C CYS A 63 9.33 -2.36 10.92
N GLN A 64 8.83 -1.19 10.55
CA GLN A 64 9.58 0.06 10.66
C GLN A 64 9.83 0.48 12.13
N ARG A 65 8.87 0.28 13.03
CA ARG A 65 9.03 0.53 14.47
C ARG A 65 10.02 -0.43 15.13
N LYS A 66 10.13 -1.68 14.64
CA LYS A 66 11.16 -2.62 15.10
C LYS A 66 12.57 -2.18 14.69
N VAL A 67 12.71 -1.52 13.54
CA VAL A 67 14.00 -0.97 13.07
C VAL A 67 14.33 0.36 13.78
N LYS A 68 13.33 1.19 14.09
CA LYS A 68 13.48 2.40 14.90
C LYS A 68 13.28 2.09 16.39
N LYS A 69 14.29 1.55 17.07
CA LYS A 69 14.29 1.46 18.55
C LYS A 69 13.96 2.84 19.16
N PRO A 70 13.15 2.92 20.23
CA PRO A 70 13.03 4.16 20.99
C PRO A 70 14.37 4.41 21.69
N GLN A 71 15.15 5.37 21.19
CA GLN A 71 16.16 6.01 22.03
C GLN A 71 15.39 6.77 23.10
N GLY A 72 15.64 6.39 24.36
CA GLY A 72 14.94 6.91 25.53
C GLY A 72 15.17 8.40 25.72
N ASP A 73 14.23 9.00 26.46
CA ASP A 73 14.30 10.32 27.08
C ASP A 73 15.70 10.66 27.59
N ASN A 74 16.17 11.89 27.34
CA ASN A 74 16.37 12.89 28.41
C ASN A 74 17.02 14.19 27.90
N ILE A 75 16.44 15.30 28.37
CA ILE A 75 17.04 16.61 28.67
C ILE A 75 17.15 17.63 27.53
N ASP A 76 16.45 18.74 27.80
CA ASP A 76 16.52 20.08 27.20
C ASP A 76 17.88 20.49 26.64
N ALA A 77 17.89 20.92 25.39
CA ALA A 77 18.68 22.06 24.91
C ALA A 77 18.15 22.46 23.54
N GLU A 78 17.00 23.11 23.52
CA GLU A 78 16.74 24.13 22.50
C GLU A 78 17.88 25.15 22.59
N LYS A 79 18.83 25.09 21.65
CA LYS A 79 19.48 26.23 21.01
C LYS A 79 20.47 25.72 19.97
N GLN A 80 20.16 26.04 18.71
CA GLN A 80 21.10 26.64 17.76
C GLN A 80 22.40 25.84 17.58
N CYS A 81 22.51 25.00 16.54
CA CYS A 81 22.95 25.49 15.25
C CYS A 81 22.37 24.64 14.11
N LYS A 82 21.50 25.26 13.33
CA LYS A 82 21.16 24.82 11.98
C LYS A 82 22.22 25.38 11.03
N GLU A 83 22.60 24.56 10.05
CA GLU A 83 23.30 24.93 8.80
C GLU A 83 24.84 25.02 8.84
N SER A 84 25.51 23.93 8.44
CA SER A 84 26.73 23.79 7.58
C SER A 84 27.40 22.47 7.97
N ASP A 85 27.61 21.44 7.14
CA ASP A 85 28.02 21.46 5.74
C ASP A 85 27.46 20.25 4.96
N ARG A 86 27.05 20.53 3.72
CA ARG A 86 26.88 19.54 2.65
C ARG A 86 28.24 18.92 2.30
N SER A 87 28.42 17.61 2.45
CA SER A 87 28.97 16.79 1.34
C SER A 87 28.82 15.28 1.56
N SER A 88 28.19 14.67 0.56
CA SER A 88 28.39 13.34 -0.04
C SER A 88 29.18 12.28 0.73
N ASN A 89 28.48 11.26 1.23
CA ASN A 89 29.09 9.97 1.56
C ASN A 89 29.16 9.12 0.28
N ILE A 90 30.31 9.18 -0.42
CA ILE A 90 30.70 8.13 -1.37
C ILE A 90 31.77 7.28 -0.69
N SER A 91 31.71 5.98 -0.96
CA SER A 91 32.60 4.91 -0.54
C SER A 91 34.09 5.26 -0.69
N ASP A 92 34.97 4.69 0.14
CA ASP A 92 35.82 3.59 -0.33
C ASP A 92 36.79 3.04 0.72
N MET A 93 37.24 1.84 0.36
CA MET A 93 37.83 0.78 1.13
C MET A 93 39.28 1.05 1.57
N LYS A 94 39.58 0.61 2.79
CA LYS A 94 40.87 0.23 3.38
C LYS A 94 42.10 0.36 2.45
N LEU A 95 43.03 1.25 2.81
CA LEU A 95 44.43 1.13 2.44
C LEU A 95 45.31 1.55 3.63
N GLU A 96 46.12 0.62 4.11
CA GLU A 96 47.14 0.80 5.13
C GLU A 96 48.15 1.87 4.71
N LEU A 97 48.50 2.78 5.61
CA LEU A 97 49.87 3.32 5.75
C LEU A 97 50.00 4.00 7.13
N ARG A 98 50.92 3.50 7.94
CA ARG A 98 51.47 4.17 9.12
C ARG A 98 51.88 5.61 8.75
N THR A 99 51.62 6.60 9.62
CA THR A 99 52.58 7.61 10.13
C THR A 99 51.83 8.76 10.86
N THR A 100 51.92 8.72 12.18
CA THR A 100 52.26 9.80 13.14
C THR A 100 51.70 11.23 13.00
N SER A 101 51.03 11.68 14.09
CA SER A 101 50.99 13.05 14.67
C SER A 101 50.27 14.16 13.86
N SER A 102 49.66 15.21 14.44
CA SER A 102 50.00 15.97 15.65
C SER A 102 48.82 16.83 16.17
N VAL A 103 48.88 17.08 17.49
CA VAL A 103 48.03 17.87 18.40
C VAL A 103 48.16 19.39 18.21
N SER A 104 47.09 20.17 18.48
CA SER A 104 47.14 21.49 19.16
C SER A 104 45.72 22.00 19.47
N ASN A 105 45.25 21.93 20.72
CA ASN A 105 45.22 23.00 21.74
C ASN A 105 44.24 24.15 21.47
N VAL A 106 43.05 24.12 22.07
CA VAL A 106 42.36 25.33 22.53
C VAL A 106 41.79 25.06 23.93
N HIS A 107 42.22 25.91 24.84
CA HIS A 107 41.98 25.98 26.27
C HIS A 107 40.60 26.62 26.54
N CYS A 108 39.72 25.92 27.27
CA CYS A 108 38.47 26.51 27.76
C CYS A 108 38.66 26.91 29.23
N GLU A 109 38.80 28.20 29.45
CA GLU A 109 38.78 28.82 30.78
C GLU A 109 37.35 28.78 31.32
N LEU A 110 37.20 28.19 32.51
CA LEU A 110 35.97 28.05 33.26
C LEU A 110 35.97 29.16 34.31
N ASP A 111 35.09 30.15 34.19
CA ASP A 111 34.88 31.13 35.26
C ASP A 111 33.48 30.95 35.86
N TYR A 112 33.49 30.71 37.17
CA TYR A 112 32.33 30.42 38.01
C TYR A 112 32.25 31.57 39.00
N SER A 113 31.18 32.38 38.99
CA SER A 113 30.80 33.09 40.21
C SER A 113 29.34 33.51 40.24
N ALA A 114 28.79 33.43 41.45
CA ALA A 114 27.39 33.40 41.82
C ALA A 114 26.88 34.77 42.29
N GLY A 115 25.55 34.91 42.25
CA GLY A 115 24.77 35.64 43.26
C GLY A 115 24.77 37.17 43.20
N HIS A 116 23.65 37.76 42.81
CA HIS A 116 22.77 38.54 43.70
C HIS A 116 21.42 38.83 43.03
#